data_AF-A0A2R6LN05-F1
#
_entry.id   AF-A0A2R6LN05-F1
#
_cell.length_a   1.000
_cell.length_b   1.000
_cell.length_c   1.000
_cell.angle_alpha   90.00
_cell.angle_beta   90.00
_cell.angle_gamma   90.00
#
_symmetry.space_group_name_H-M   'P 1'
#
loop_
_entity.id
_entity.type
_entity.pdbx_description
1 polymer ?
#
loop_
_entity_poly.entity_id
_entity_poly.type
_entity_poly.pdbx_seq_one_letter_code
_entity_poly.pdbx_strand_id
1 'polypeptide(L)'
;MIDTTVIRRRLLSTHRPALERALARADAVAADWDSDHTTDSVADEYRAALEAAGALDPLVAALTDAIDHADGELAARPVADVPYLAVTGQGVVLRGPLAGGGRVVATLAAFEVDPYRRGADLPAALVVETLDR
;
A
#
# COMPACT_ATOMS: atom_id res chain seq x y z
N MET A 1 -0.52 21.11 -7.36
CA MET A 1 0.09 20.05 -6.54
C MET A 1 -1.03 19.45 -5.71
N ILE A 2 -1.25 18.14 -5.82
CA ILE A 2 -2.35 17.46 -5.12
C ILE A 2 -2.10 17.46 -3.60
N ASP A 3 -3.14 17.60 -2.80
CA ASP A 3 -3.03 17.59 -1.33
C ASP A 3 -2.99 16.16 -0.78
N THR A 4 -1.81 15.70 -0.38
CA THR A 4 -1.60 14.36 0.17
C THR A 4 -2.32 14.13 1.50
N THR A 5 -2.65 15.19 2.25
CA THR A 5 -3.44 15.08 3.49
C THR A 5 -4.89 14.71 3.18
N VAL A 6 -5.46 15.28 2.11
CA VAL A 6 -6.81 14.93 1.62
C VAL A 6 -6.84 13.47 1.16
N ILE A 7 -5.86 13.04 0.36
CA ILE A 7 -5.73 11.64 -0.07
C ILE A 7 -5.65 10.70 1.14
N ARG A 8 -4.72 10.99 2.08
CA ARG A 8 -4.53 10.16 3.27
C ARG A 8 -5.81 10.08 4.11
N ARG A 9 -6.52 11.19 4.30
CA ARG A 9 -7.80 11.23 5.00
C ARG A 9 -8.85 10.38 4.30
N ARG A 10 -8.94 10.45 2.97
CA ARG A 10 -9.89 9.66 2.17
C ARG A 10 -9.62 8.17 2.30
N LEU A 11 -8.35 7.76 2.19
CA LEU A 11 -7.91 6.38 2.41
C LEU A 11 -8.30 5.86 3.80
N LEU A 12 -8.05 6.64 4.86
CA LEU A 12 -8.32 6.23 6.24
C LEU A 12 -9.79 6.27 6.66
N SER A 13 -10.62 7.07 5.99
CA SER A 13 -12.04 7.22 6.34
C SER A 13 -12.96 6.33 5.50
N THR A 14 -12.67 6.17 4.21
CA THR A 14 -13.52 5.44 3.27
C THR A 14 -12.98 4.05 2.98
N HIS A 15 -11.66 3.91 2.84
CA HIS A 15 -11.02 2.67 2.39
C HIS A 15 -10.25 1.94 3.49
N ARG A 16 -10.43 2.34 4.75
CA ARG A 16 -9.85 1.68 5.92
C ARG A 16 -10.06 0.16 5.92
N PRO A 17 -11.25 -0.39 5.60
CA PRO A 17 -11.43 -1.85 5.56
C PRO A 17 -10.51 -2.58 4.56
N ALA A 18 -10.17 -1.95 3.43
CA ALA A 18 -9.25 -2.54 2.46
C ALA A 18 -7.80 -2.54 3.00
N LEU A 19 -7.40 -1.43 3.64
CA LEU A 19 -6.09 -1.30 4.29
C LEU A 19 -5.93 -2.28 5.46
N GLU A 20 -6.94 -2.38 6.33
CA GLU A 20 -6.96 -3.30 7.47
C GLU A 20 -6.94 -4.76 7.01
N ARG A 21 -7.62 -5.10 5.90
CA ARG A 21 -7.54 -6.44 5.31
C ARG A 21 -6.11 -6.78 4.89
N ALA A 22 -5.39 -5.84 4.27
CA ALA A 22 -4.01 -6.05 3.89
C ALA A 22 -3.11 -6.23 5.12
N LEU A 23 -3.25 -5.38 6.13
CA LEU A 23 -2.53 -5.51 7.40
C LEU A 23 -2.82 -6.83 8.11
N ALA A 24 -4.06 -7.30 8.09
CA ALA A 24 -4.43 -8.61 8.65
C ALA A 24 -3.82 -9.80 7.90
N ARG A 25 -3.37 -9.63 6.65
CA ARG A 25 -2.56 -10.64 5.95
C ARG A 25 -1.12 -10.60 6.41
N ALA A 26 -0.58 -9.41 6.68
CA ALA A 26 0.75 -9.27 7.27
C ALA A 26 0.80 -9.87 8.69
N ASP A 27 -0.26 -9.74 9.49
CA ASP A 27 -0.35 -10.40 10.80
C ASP A 27 -0.26 -11.93 10.68
N ALA A 28 -0.95 -12.51 9.69
CA ALA A 28 -0.93 -13.95 9.45
C ALA A 28 0.45 -14.44 9.00
N VAL A 29 1.09 -13.71 8.07
CA VAL A 29 2.46 -14.03 7.61
C VAL A 29 3.44 -13.96 8.79
N ALA A 30 3.37 -12.90 9.60
CA ALA A 30 4.26 -12.73 10.74
C ALA A 30 4.04 -13.76 11.87
N ALA A 31 2.85 -14.34 12.00
CA ALA A 31 2.55 -15.35 13.01
C ALA A 31 3.27 -16.69 12.75
N ASP A 32 3.60 -16.97 11.49
CA ASP A 32 4.27 -18.21 11.07
C ASP A 32 5.81 -18.09 11.09
N TRP A 33 6.36 -16.95 11.54
CA TRP A 33 7.80 -16.69 11.57
C TRP A 33 8.48 -17.27 12.81
N ASP A 34 9.09 -18.46 12.66
CA ASP A 34 9.75 -19.18 13.77
C ASP A 34 11.28 -18.90 13.85
N SER A 35 11.93 -18.40 12.77
CA SER A 35 13.23 -17.69 12.73
C SER A 35 13.81 -17.57 11.30
N ASP A 36 14.70 -16.59 11.10
CA ASP A 36 15.52 -16.27 9.89
C ASP A 36 14.76 -16.08 8.56
N HIS A 37 13.98 -15.00 8.47
CA HIS A 37 13.36 -14.56 7.20
C HIS A 37 14.25 -13.54 6.49
N THR A 38 14.39 -13.69 5.17
CA THR A 38 15.03 -12.70 4.30
C THR A 38 13.97 -11.80 3.66
N THR A 39 14.37 -10.59 3.25
CA THR A 39 13.45 -9.61 2.63
C THR A 39 12.68 -10.14 1.43
N ASP A 40 13.33 -10.94 0.58
CA ASP A 40 12.68 -11.49 -0.61
C ASP A 40 11.63 -12.54 -0.23
N SER A 41 11.91 -13.39 0.78
CA SER A 41 10.93 -14.38 1.26
C SER A 41 9.66 -13.73 1.83
N VAL A 42 9.80 -12.65 2.60
CA VAL A 42 8.66 -11.92 3.18
C VAL A 42 7.79 -11.25 2.12
N ALA A 43 8.41 -10.67 1.08
CA ALA A 43 7.68 -10.02 0.00
C ALA A 43 6.82 -11.04 -0.76
N ASP A 44 7.36 -12.20 -1.09
CA ASP A 44 6.67 -13.25 -1.84
C ASP A 44 5.55 -13.89 -1.02
N GLU A 45 5.79 -14.22 0.26
CA GLU A 45 4.77 -14.74 1.17
C GLU A 45 3.62 -13.75 1.35
N TYR A 46 3.94 -12.48 1.58
CA TYR A 46 2.92 -11.45 1.74
C TYR A 46 2.13 -11.20 0.46
N ARG A 47 2.80 -11.23 -0.70
CA ARG A 47 2.12 -11.12 -1.99
C ARG A 47 1.13 -12.26 -2.17
N ALA A 48 1.56 -13.50 -1.96
CA ALA A 48 0.68 -14.67 -2.08
C ALA A 48 -0.52 -14.58 -1.13
N ALA A 49 -0.31 -14.14 0.11
CA ALA A 49 -1.39 -13.94 1.08
C ALA A 49 -2.40 -12.85 0.67
N LEU A 50 -1.93 -11.75 0.05
CA LEU A 50 -2.80 -10.70 -0.47
C LEU A 50 -3.58 -11.15 -1.71
N GLU A 51 -2.95 -11.90 -2.61
CA GLU A 51 -3.60 -12.47 -3.81
C GLU A 51 -4.70 -13.47 -3.41
N ALA A 52 -4.40 -14.40 -2.50
CA ALA A 52 -5.37 -15.36 -1.99
C ALA A 52 -6.58 -14.69 -1.30
N ALA A 53 -6.39 -13.51 -0.73
CA ALA A 53 -7.45 -12.72 -0.10
C ALA A 53 -8.18 -11.75 -1.04
N GLY A 54 -7.79 -11.69 -2.32
CA GLY A 54 -8.33 -10.71 -3.29
C GLY A 54 -8.13 -9.26 -2.82
N ALA A 55 -7.00 -8.98 -2.16
CA ALA A 55 -6.76 -7.69 -1.52
C ALA A 55 -6.09 -6.65 -2.44
N LEU A 56 -5.48 -7.07 -3.55
CA LEU A 56 -4.70 -6.17 -4.41
C LEU A 56 -5.57 -5.15 -5.18
N ASP A 57 -6.60 -5.61 -5.90
CA ASP A 57 -7.49 -4.71 -6.65
C ASP A 57 -8.18 -3.65 -5.77
N PRO A 58 -8.72 -4.00 -4.58
CA PRO A 58 -9.28 -3.01 -3.66
C PRO A 58 -8.29 -1.92 -3.24
N LEU A 59 -7.00 -2.23 -3.06
CA LEU A 59 -5.99 -1.26 -2.67
C LEU A 59 -5.73 -0.25 -3.80
N VAL A 60 -5.66 -0.72 -5.04
CA VAL A 60 -5.49 0.15 -6.21
C VAL A 60 -6.72 1.01 -6.47
N ALA A 61 -7.91 0.44 -6.32
CA ALA A 61 -9.16 1.19 -6.40
C ALA A 61 -9.26 2.27 -5.32
N ALA A 62 -8.82 1.97 -4.09
CA ALA A 62 -8.79 2.92 -2.99
C ALA A 62 -7.87 4.12 -3.28
N LEU A 63 -6.67 3.89 -3.82
CA LEU A 63 -5.78 4.98 -4.22
C LEU A 63 -6.39 5.82 -5.35
N THR A 64 -6.99 5.16 -6.34
CA THR A 64 -7.63 5.83 -7.49
C THR A 64 -8.76 6.76 -7.03
N ASP A 65 -9.67 6.27 -6.20
CA ASP A 65 -10.75 7.08 -5.62
C ASP A 65 -10.20 8.21 -4.73
N ALA A 66 -9.14 7.95 -3.97
CA ALA A 66 -8.55 8.98 -3.11
C ALA A 66 -7.87 10.12 -3.89
N ILE A 67 -7.27 9.82 -5.05
CA ILE A 67 -6.69 10.82 -5.95
C ILE A 67 -7.80 11.62 -6.63
N ASP A 68 -8.83 10.95 -7.16
CA ASP A 68 -10.00 11.60 -7.78
C ASP A 68 -10.71 12.53 -6.78
N HIS A 69 -10.89 12.08 -5.53
CA HIS A 69 -11.48 12.90 -4.47
C HIS A 69 -10.65 14.13 -4.09
N ALA A 70 -9.34 14.11 -4.33
CA ALA A 70 -8.44 15.23 -4.11
C ALA A 70 -8.27 16.10 -5.38
N ASP A 71 -9.21 16.00 -6.32
CA ASP A 71 -9.21 16.68 -7.63
C ASP A 71 -7.96 16.36 -8.47
N GLY A 72 -7.34 15.19 -8.25
CA GLY A 72 -6.20 14.71 -9.01
C GLY A 72 -6.61 13.98 -10.27
N GLU A 73 -5.97 14.32 -11.39
CA GLU A 73 -6.14 13.59 -12.64
C GLU A 73 -5.01 12.57 -12.82
N LEU A 74 -5.38 11.31 -13.05
CA LEU A 74 -4.43 10.22 -13.31
C LEU A 74 -3.98 10.21 -14.78
N ALA A 75 -2.68 10.12 -15.02
CA ALA A 75 -2.12 9.99 -16.36
C ALA A 75 -2.42 8.63 -17.02
N ALA A 76 -2.64 7.61 -16.20
CA ALA A 76 -3.01 6.27 -16.62
C ALA A 76 -3.81 5.61 -15.50
N ARG A 77 -4.74 4.70 -15.84
CA ARG A 77 -5.53 3.96 -14.85
C ARG A 77 -4.67 2.87 -14.19
N PRO A 78 -4.41 2.97 -12.88
CA PRO A 78 -3.64 1.97 -12.15
C PRO A 78 -4.32 0.59 -12.18
N VAL A 79 -3.51 -0.47 -12.26
CA VAL A 79 -3.94 -1.88 -12.12
C VAL A 79 -3.20 -2.52 -10.94
N ALA A 80 -3.67 -3.66 -10.44
CA ALA A 80 -3.09 -4.40 -9.32
C ALA A 80 -1.77 -5.13 -9.64
N ASP A 81 -0.85 -4.43 -10.32
CA ASP A 81 0.46 -4.96 -10.66
C ASP A 81 1.50 -3.84 -10.82
N VAL A 82 2.76 -4.22 -11.00
CA VAL A 82 3.83 -3.29 -11.31
C VAL A 82 3.52 -2.52 -12.62
N PRO A 83 3.79 -1.20 -12.66
CA PRO A 83 4.48 -0.39 -11.66
C PRO A 83 3.56 0.25 -10.60
N TYR A 84 2.24 0.02 -10.65
CA TYR A 84 1.24 0.72 -9.85
C TYR A 84 1.07 0.14 -8.44
N LEU A 85 1.33 -1.15 -8.28
CA LEU A 85 1.35 -1.84 -7.00
C LEU A 85 2.63 -2.67 -6.94
N ALA A 86 3.39 -2.51 -5.86
CA ALA A 86 4.49 -3.39 -5.52
C ALA A 86 4.30 -3.90 -4.09
N VAL A 87 4.50 -5.20 -3.91
CA VAL A 87 4.63 -5.81 -2.59
C VAL A 87 6.12 -5.97 -2.30
N THR A 88 6.55 -5.52 -1.13
CA THR A 88 7.96 -5.55 -0.70
C THR A 88 8.03 -6.18 0.69
N GLY A 89 9.24 -6.50 1.16
CA GLY A 89 9.44 -6.98 2.53
C GLY A 89 8.96 -5.99 3.61
N GLN A 90 8.73 -4.72 3.28
CA GLN A 90 8.22 -3.71 4.22
C GLN A 90 6.70 -3.50 4.13
N GLY A 91 6.04 -4.01 3.09
CA GLY A 91 4.59 -3.87 2.91
C GLY A 91 4.16 -3.60 1.47
N VAL A 92 3.13 -2.78 1.29
CA VAL A 92 2.59 -2.45 -0.04
C VAL A 92 2.92 -1.01 -0.42
N VAL A 93 3.40 -0.81 -1.64
CA VAL A 93 3.61 0.50 -2.26
C VAL A 93 2.66 0.66 -3.44
N LEU A 94 1.77 1.64 -3.36
CA LEU A 94 0.83 2.01 -4.42
C LEU A 94 1.31 3.29 -5.11
N ARG A 95 1.17 3.36 -6.43
CA ARG A 95 1.61 4.48 -7.25
C ARG A 95 0.50 4.93 -8.20
N GLY A 96 0.10 6.20 -8.09
CA GLY A 96 -0.85 6.84 -8.97
C GLY A 96 -0.15 7.93 -9.80
N PRO A 97 0.15 7.70 -11.09
CA PRO A 97 0.81 8.71 -11.92
C PRO A 97 -0.14 9.86 -12.20
N LEU A 98 0.32 11.11 -12.05
CA LEU A 98 -0.51 12.30 -12.24
C LEU A 98 -0.34 12.88 -13.65
N ALA A 99 -1.43 13.34 -14.27
CA ALA A 99 -1.42 13.96 -15.59
C ALA A 99 -0.54 15.22 -15.65
N GLY A 100 -0.50 15.99 -14.55
CA GLY A 100 0.36 17.16 -14.38
C GLY A 100 1.86 16.87 -14.16
N GLY A 101 2.26 15.60 -14.19
CA GLY A 101 3.62 15.15 -13.89
C GLY A 101 3.78 14.63 -12.45
N GLY A 102 4.82 13.82 -12.25
CA GLY A 102 5.05 13.14 -10.96
C GLY A 102 4.04 12.03 -10.69
N ARG A 103 3.93 11.63 -9.42
CA ARG A 103 3.01 10.59 -8.95
C ARG A 103 2.70 10.75 -7.47
N VAL A 104 1.53 10.29 -7.06
CA VAL A 104 1.24 9.99 -5.66
C VAL A 104 1.80 8.62 -5.34
N VAL A 105 2.49 8.49 -4.21
CA VAL A 105 2.91 7.22 -3.64
C VAL A 105 2.24 7.06 -2.28
N ALA A 106 1.53 5.96 -2.10
CA ALA A 106 0.97 5.56 -0.82
C ALA A 106 1.64 4.28 -0.36
N THR A 107 2.30 4.32 0.78
CA THR A 107 2.98 3.19 1.39
C THR A 107 2.19 2.73 2.60
N LEU A 108 1.81 1.46 2.58
CA LEU A 108 1.26 0.73 3.72
C LEU A 108 2.40 -0.11 4.32
N ALA A 109 3.06 0.44 5.34
CA ALA A 109 4.18 -0.19 6.03
C ALA A 109 3.66 -1.30 6.95
N ALA A 110 3.69 -2.54 6.44
CA ALA A 110 3.18 -3.71 7.12
C ALA A 110 4.23 -4.38 8.01
N PHE A 111 5.51 -4.22 7.69
CA PHE A 111 6.61 -4.86 8.40
C PHE A 111 7.73 -3.87 8.71
N GLU A 112 8.43 -4.14 9.81
CA GLU A 112 9.71 -3.51 10.15
C GLU A 112 10.82 -4.55 9.93
N VAL A 113 11.97 -4.08 9.43
CA VAL A 113 13.13 -4.91 9.12
C VAL A 113 14.15 -4.86 10.26
N ASP A 114 14.97 -5.90 10.40
CA ASP A 114 16.08 -6.00 11.35
C ASP A 114 15.72 -5.86 12.86
N PRO A 115 15.04 -6.86 13.48
CA PRO A 115 14.54 -8.11 12.91
C PRO A 115 13.16 -7.93 12.27
N TYR A 116 12.80 -8.87 11.39
CA TYR A 116 11.47 -8.93 10.82
C TYR A 116 10.40 -9.01 11.90
N ARG A 117 9.52 -8.01 11.94
CA ARG A 117 8.34 -7.98 12.81
C ARG A 117 7.19 -7.27 12.15
N ARG A 118 5.98 -7.54 12.65
CA ARG A 118 4.80 -6.78 12.27
C ARG A 118 5.00 -5.29 12.61
N GLY A 119 4.77 -4.42 11.64
CA GLY A 119 4.83 -2.97 11.79
C GLY A 119 3.59 -2.40 12.49
N ALA A 120 3.50 -1.06 12.53
CA ALA A 120 2.40 -0.37 13.20
C ALA A 120 1.00 -0.66 12.59
N ASP A 121 -0.04 -0.23 13.30
CA ASP A 121 -1.42 -0.20 12.81
C ASP A 121 -1.79 1.12 12.14
N LEU A 122 -2.97 1.17 11.52
CA LEU A 122 -3.53 2.43 11.05
C LEU A 122 -3.85 3.36 12.24
N PRO A 123 -3.53 4.67 12.13
CA PRO A 123 -3.16 5.35 10.90
C PRO A 123 -1.64 5.49 10.68
N ALA A 124 -0.81 4.96 11.60
CA ALA A 124 0.65 5.12 11.57
C ALA A 124 1.31 4.33 10.43
N ALA A 125 0.74 3.18 10.05
CA ALA A 125 1.22 2.37 8.94
C ALA A 125 1.05 3.02 7.55
N LEU A 126 0.26 4.10 7.42
CA LEU A 126 -0.03 4.71 6.12
C LEU A 126 0.70 6.05 5.96
N VAL A 127 1.62 6.07 5.00
CA VAL A 127 2.32 7.27 4.52
C VAL A 127 1.84 7.57 3.10
N VAL A 128 1.57 8.85 2.82
CA VAL A 128 1.20 9.33 1.48
C VAL A 128 2.05 10.52 1.14
N GLU A 129 2.71 10.46 -0.01
CA GLU A 129 3.61 11.49 -0.51
C GLU A 129 3.43 11.69 -2.02
N THR A 130 3.91 12.84 -2.51
CA THR A 130 4.02 13.12 -3.94
C THR A 130 5.48 13.12 -4.32
N LEU A 131 5.81 12.42 -5.40
CA LEU A 131 7.13 12.43 -5.98
C LEU A 131 7.07 13.16 -7.31
N ASP A 132 7.85 14.24 -7.39
CA ASP A 132 8.04 15.00 -8.63
C ASP A 132 8.82 14.18 -9.67
N ARG A 133 8.79 14.65 -10.91
CA ARG A 133 9.37 13.96 -12.06
C ARG A 133 10.87 14.22 -12.20
#